data_AF-A0A957JW76-F1
#
_entry.id   AF-A0A957JW76-F1
#
_cell.length_a   1.000
_cell.length_b   1.000
_cell.length_c   1.000
_cell.angle_alpha   90.00
_cell.angle_beta   90.00
_cell.angle_gamma   90.00
#
_symmetry.space_group_name_H-M   'P 1'
#
loop_
_entity.id
_entity.type
_entity.pdbx_description
1 polymer ?
#
loop_
_entity_poly.entity_id
_entity_poly.type
_entity_poly.pdbx_seq_one_letter_code
_entity_poly.pdbx_strand_id
1 'polypeptide(L)'
;MSSLTFAQRKWLGHLARWVLALILAAFALFPVAWIVSASLNPSNTLASAKLIPDNFGWDNYRLLFESEQFPFARWLWNSVKISTITTVLSVSITTLAAYAFSRLRFA
;
A
#
# COMPACT_ATOMS: atom_id res chain seq x y z
N MET A 1 34.75 10.42 30.00
CA MET A 1 34.20 10.18 28.64
C MET A 1 33.37 8.91 28.68
N SER A 2 32.17 8.95 28.09
CA SER A 2 30.92 8.31 28.53
C SER A 2 30.91 6.78 28.63
N SER A 3 30.80 6.26 29.86
CA SER A 3 30.48 4.87 30.17
C SER A 3 28.97 4.61 30.06
N LEU A 4 28.44 4.56 28.84
CA LEU A 4 27.06 4.11 28.64
C LEU A 4 26.99 2.62 29.00
N THR A 5 26.13 2.29 29.96
CA THR A 5 25.86 0.90 30.36
C THR A 5 25.25 0.13 29.18
N PHE A 6 25.45 -1.19 29.13
CA PHE A 6 24.94 -2.06 28.06
C PHE A 6 23.43 -1.89 27.80
N ALA A 7 22.65 -1.60 28.85
CA ALA A 7 21.23 -1.28 28.75
C ALA A 7 20.94 0.03 28.00
N GLN A 8 21.71 1.10 28.26
CA GLN A 8 21.56 2.39 27.57
C GLN A 8 21.92 2.27 26.08
N ARG A 9 22.94 1.48 25.72
CA ARG A 9 23.32 1.23 24.32
C ARG A 9 22.25 0.46 23.55
N LYS A 10 21.52 -0.45 24.20
CA LYS A 10 20.37 -1.16 23.61
C LYS A 10 19.17 -0.22 23.39
N TRP A 11 18.81 0.61 24.36
CA TRP A 11 17.71 1.57 24.24
C TRP A 11 17.94 2.60 23.13
N LEU A 12 19.16 3.13 23.03
CA LEU A 12 19.56 4.02 21.92
C LEU A 12 19.42 3.33 20.55
N GLY A 13 19.80 2.05 20.46
CA GLY A 13 19.63 1.25 19.24
C GLY A 13 18.17 1.03 18.85
N HIS A 14 17.29 0.77 19.82
CA HIS A 14 15.85 0.66 19.56
C HIS A 14 15.26 2.00 19.13
N LEU A 15 15.56 3.09 19.83
CA LEU A 15 15.08 4.42 19.49
C LEU A 15 15.50 4.84 18.08
N ALA A 16 16.77 4.59 17.71
CA ALA A 16 17.25 4.87 16.36
C ALA A 16 16.48 4.08 15.28
N ARG A 17 16.16 2.79 15.53
CA ARG A 17 15.36 1.98 14.61
C ARG A 17 13.92 2.49 14.48
N TRP A 18 13.30 2.89 15.59
CA TRP A 18 11.95 3.46 15.58
C TRP A 18 11.89 4.79 14.82
N VAL A 19 12.87 5.68 15.06
CA VAL A 19 12.97 6.95 14.33
C VAL A 19 13.18 6.70 12.84
N LEU A 20 14.09 5.79 12.47
CA LEU A 20 14.30 5.41 11.07
C LEU A 20 13.04 4.82 10.43
N ALA A 21 12.36 3.90 11.12
CA ALA A 21 11.12 3.31 10.64
C ALA A 21 10.02 4.36 10.43
N LEU A 22 9.92 5.34 11.34
CA LEU A 22 8.95 6.43 11.22
C LEU A 22 9.26 7.35 10.02
N ILE A 23 10.53 7.67 9.80
CA ILE A 23 10.96 8.46 8.63
C ILE A 23 10.63 7.72 7.33
N LEU A 24 10.97 6.42 7.25
CA LEU A 24 10.68 5.59 6.06
C LEU A 24 9.17 5.44 5.83
N ALA A 25 8.40 5.25 6.90
CA ALA A 25 6.94 5.19 6.81
C ALA A 25 6.36 6.54 6.34
N ALA A 26 6.80 7.67 6.89
CA ALA A 26 6.36 8.99 6.45
C ALA A 26 6.68 9.25 4.97
N PHE A 27 7.89 8.88 4.53
CA PHE A 27 8.28 8.97 3.13
C PHE A 27 7.41 8.10 2.21
N ALA A 28 7.13 6.86 2.60
CA ALA A 28 6.28 5.94 1.84
C ALA A 28 4.81 6.36 1.80
N LEU A 29 4.30 6.94 2.90
CA LEU A 29 2.91 7.38 3.01
C LEU A 29 2.66 8.75 2.37
N PHE A 30 3.67 9.59 2.22
CA PHE A 30 3.53 10.90 1.59
C PHE A 30 2.86 10.87 0.20
N PRO A 31 3.30 10.06 -0.78
CA PRO A 31 2.62 9.98 -2.07
C PRO A 31 1.19 9.42 -1.97
N VAL A 32 0.93 8.52 -1.02
CA VAL A 32 -0.43 8.01 -0.77
C VAL A 32 -1.34 9.12 -0.27
N ALA A 33 -0.88 9.92 0.68
CA ALA A 33 -1.61 11.09 1.17
C ALA A 33 -1.88 12.11 0.06
N TRP A 34 -0.93 12.30 -0.85
CA TRP A 34 -1.11 13.17 -2.01
C TRP A 34 -2.22 12.68 -2.95
N ILE A 35 -2.24 11.39 -3.27
CA ILE A 35 -3.27 10.79 -4.12
C ILE A 35 -4.66 10.89 -3.47
N VAL A 36 -4.75 10.65 -2.16
CA VAL A 36 -6.00 10.79 -1.40
C VAL A 36 -6.49 12.24 -1.39
N SER A 37 -5.59 13.22 -1.22
CA SER A 37 -5.95 14.63 -1.35
C SER A 37 -6.48 14.95 -2.74
N ALA A 38 -5.77 14.51 -3.79
CA ALA A 38 -6.16 14.74 -5.17
C ALA A 38 -7.51 14.10 -5.52
N SER A 39 -7.82 12.92 -4.99
CA SER A 39 -9.12 12.26 -5.22
C SER A 39 -10.30 12.99 -4.57
N LEU A 40 -10.05 13.80 -3.53
CA LEU A 40 -11.03 14.61 -2.82
C LEU A 40 -11.13 16.05 -3.33
N ASN A 41 -10.30 16.42 -4.32
CA ASN A 41 -10.35 17.73 -4.96
C ASN A 41 -11.29 17.66 -6.18
N PRO A 42 -12.43 18.37 -6.18
CA PRO A 42 -13.40 18.35 -7.28
C PRO A 42 -12.89 19.08 -8.54
N SER A 43 -11.72 19.71 -8.48
CA SER A 43 -11.10 20.37 -9.62
C SER A 43 -10.51 19.33 -10.57
N ASN A 44 -10.94 19.32 -11.84
CA ASN A 44 -10.46 18.41 -12.90
C ASN A 44 -8.99 18.58 -13.32
N THR A 45 -8.15 19.25 -12.51
CA THR A 45 -6.75 19.53 -12.85
C THR A 45 -5.81 18.96 -11.80
N LEU A 46 -5.17 17.83 -12.10
CA LEU A 46 -4.10 17.28 -11.27
C LEU A 46 -2.91 18.25 -11.11
N ALA A 47 -2.71 19.13 -12.10
CA ALA A 47 -1.63 20.11 -12.12
C ALA A 47 -1.75 21.20 -11.03
N SER A 48 -2.94 21.41 -10.46
CA SER A 48 -3.18 22.38 -9.38
C SER A 48 -3.48 21.72 -8.04
N ALA A 49 -3.39 20.38 -7.96
CA ALA A 49 -3.68 19.65 -6.73
C ALA A 49 -2.66 20.02 -5.64
N LYS A 50 -3.16 20.49 -4.50
CA LYS A 50 -2.38 20.73 -3.28
C LYS A 50 -2.52 19.51 -2.34
N LEU A 51 -1.59 19.34 -1.41
CA LEU A 51 -1.68 18.30 -0.38
C LEU A 51 -2.92 18.47 0.52
N ILE A 52 -3.37 19.71 0.71
CA ILE A 52 -4.66 20.04 1.34
C ILE A 52 -5.45 20.83 0.30
N PRO A 53 -6.56 20.29 -0.25
CA PRO A 53 -7.35 20.97 -1.26
C PRO A 53 -8.02 22.21 -0.66
N ASP A 54 -8.11 23.29 -1.44
CA ASP A 54 -8.87 24.48 -1.02
C ASP A 54 -10.38 24.19 -0.99
N ASN A 55 -10.85 23.28 -1.85
CA ASN A 55 -12.23 22.82 -1.93
C ASN A 55 -12.26 21.30 -1.72
N PHE A 56 -12.67 20.85 -0.55
CA PHE A 56 -12.84 19.43 -0.23
C PHE A 56 -14.22 18.95 -0.70
N GLY A 57 -14.27 17.86 -1.48
CA GLY A 57 -15.54 17.34 -2.02
C GLY A 57 -15.51 15.84 -2.34
N TRP A 58 -16.70 15.25 -2.45
CA TRP A 58 -16.90 13.84 -2.77
C TRP A 58 -17.35 13.62 -4.23
N ASP A 59 -17.35 14.68 -5.04
CA ASP A 59 -17.97 14.66 -6.37
C ASP A 59 -17.25 13.71 -7.34
N ASN A 60 -15.93 13.56 -7.22
CA ASN A 60 -15.17 12.56 -7.97
C ASN A 60 -15.65 11.13 -7.67
N TYR A 61 -15.97 10.82 -6.41
CA TYR A 61 -16.48 9.52 -6.01
C TYR A 61 -17.91 9.31 -6.49
N ARG A 62 -18.78 10.33 -6.37
CA ARG A 62 -20.14 10.26 -6.92
C ARG A 62 -20.11 10.01 -8.42
N LEU A 63 -19.31 10.78 -9.16
CA LEU A 63 -19.12 10.59 -10.60
C LEU A 63 -18.64 9.16 -10.93
N LEU A 64 -17.74 8.59 -10.13
CA LEU A 64 -17.20 7.25 -10.35
C LEU A 64 -18.24 6.14 -10.17
N PHE A 65 -19.19 6.29 -9.25
CA PHE A 65 -20.19 5.26 -8.93
C PHE A 65 -21.55 5.48 -9.60
N GLU A 66 -21.93 6.72 -9.91
CA GLU A 66 -23.22 7.08 -10.49
C GLU A 66 -23.17 7.24 -12.02
N SER A 67 -21.99 7.44 -12.60
CA SER A 67 -21.86 7.56 -14.06
C SER A 67 -21.90 6.21 -14.77
N GLU A 68 -22.81 6.06 -15.72
CA GLU A 68 -22.84 4.90 -16.62
C GLU A 68 -21.61 4.83 -17.54
N GLN A 69 -20.90 5.94 -17.73
CA GLN A 69 -19.66 6.00 -18.51
C GLN A 69 -18.51 5.24 -17.84
N PHE A 70 -18.52 5.16 -16.51
CA PHE A 70 -17.46 4.53 -15.73
C PHE A 70 -18.05 3.36 -14.93
N PRO A 71 -18.08 2.12 -15.48
CA PRO A 71 -18.54 0.94 -14.76
C PRO A 71 -17.50 0.47 -13.72
N PHE A 72 -17.09 1.37 -12.82
CA PHE A 72 -16.01 1.20 -11.86
C PHE A 72 -16.21 0.00 -10.95
N ALA A 73 -17.43 -0.19 -10.43
CA ALA A 73 -17.75 -1.35 -9.60
C ALA A 73 -17.52 -2.69 -10.33
N ARG A 74 -17.79 -2.75 -11.64
CA ARG A 74 -17.53 -3.94 -12.45
C ARG A 74 -16.04 -4.15 -12.68
N TRP A 75 -15.29 -3.08 -12.92
CA TRP A 75 -13.83 -3.15 -13.06
C TRP A 75 -13.18 -3.65 -11.77
N LEU A 76 -13.55 -3.06 -10.63
CA LEU A 76 -13.07 -3.49 -9.32
C LEU A 76 -13.39 -4.96 -9.06
N TRP A 77 -14.63 -5.38 -9.34
CA TRP A 77 -15.04 -6.78 -9.17
C TRP A 77 -14.27 -7.74 -10.06
N ASN A 78 -14.03 -7.38 -11.32
CA ASN A 78 -13.22 -8.18 -12.23
C ASN A 78 -11.78 -8.33 -11.72
N SER A 79 -11.16 -7.24 -11.24
CA SER A 79 -9.81 -7.27 -10.68
C SER A 79 -9.71 -8.14 -9.42
N VAL A 80 -10.67 -8.01 -8.48
CA VAL A 80 -10.73 -8.84 -7.27
C VAL A 80 -10.91 -10.32 -7.63
N LYS A 81 -11.81 -10.62 -8.57
CA LYS A 81 -12.07 -11.98 -9.03
C LYS A 81 -10.84 -12.61 -9.65
N ILE A 82 -10.20 -11.93 -10.60
CA ILE A 82 -9.01 -12.44 -11.30
C ILE A 82 -7.86 -12.62 -10.31
N SER A 83 -7.53 -11.59 -9.52
CA SER A 83 -6.42 -11.67 -8.55
C SER A 83 -6.61 -12.78 -7.51
N THR A 84 -7.84 -12.99 -7.04
CA THR A 84 -8.16 -14.07 -6.08
C THR A 84 -7.97 -15.44 -6.71
N ILE A 85 -8.56 -15.68 -7.89
CA ILE A 85 -8.44 -16.96 -8.60
C ILE A 85 -6.97 -17.26 -8.90
N THR A 86 -6.24 -16.29 -9.43
CA THR A 86 -4.81 -16.43 -9.73
C THR A 86 -4.02 -16.73 -8.45
N THR A 87 -4.25 -16.01 -7.35
CA THR A 87 -3.55 -16.25 -6.08
C THR A 87 -3.78 -17.67 -5.57
N VAL A 88 -5.03 -18.14 -5.54
CA VAL A 88 -5.37 -19.49 -5.07
C VAL A 88 -4.70 -20.56 -5.92
N LEU A 89 -4.78 -20.45 -7.24
CA LEU A 89 -4.18 -21.42 -8.16
C LEU A 89 -2.65 -21.40 -8.06
N SER A 90 -2.06 -20.21 -8.09
CA SER A 90 -0.61 -20.04 -8.00
C SER A 90 -0.07 -20.58 -6.68
N VAL A 91 -0.64 -20.21 -5.53
CA VAL A 91 -0.20 -20.70 -4.22
C VAL A 91 -0.36 -22.22 -4.13
N SER A 92 -1.46 -22.78 -4.62
CA SER A 92 -1.68 -24.23 -4.59
C SER A 92 -0.59 -24.98 -5.38
N ILE A 93 -0.34 -24.57 -6.62
CA ILE A 93 0.65 -25.21 -7.49
C ILE A 93 2.07 -24.99 -6.94
N THR A 94 2.42 -23.77 -6.54
CA THR A 94 3.76 -23.46 -6.05
C THR A 94 4.06 -24.16 -4.73
N THR A 95 3.07 -24.31 -3.85
CA THR A 95 3.25 -25.04 -2.59
C THR A 95 3.48 -26.53 -2.83
N LEU A 96 2.74 -27.16 -3.76
CA LEU A 96 2.96 -28.56 -4.14
C LEU A 96 4.34 -28.77 -4.76
N ALA A 97 4.75 -27.88 -5.67
CA ALA A 97 6.07 -27.91 -6.28
C ALA A 97 7.18 -27.70 -5.24
N ALA A 98 7.03 -26.72 -4.34
CA ALA A 98 7.97 -26.47 -3.26
C ALA A 98 8.06 -27.65 -2.28
N TYR A 99 6.95 -28.33 -2.00
CA TYR A 99 6.96 -29.56 -1.21
C TYR A 99 7.76 -30.67 -1.89
N ALA A 100 7.52 -30.91 -3.18
CA ALA A 100 8.29 -31.88 -3.96
C ALA A 100 9.79 -31.58 -3.88
N PHE A 101 10.20 -30.34 -4.16
CA PHE A 101 11.61 -29.92 -4.09
C PHE A 101 12.22 -30.00 -2.69
N SER A 102 11.44 -29.76 -1.63
CA SER A 102 11.96 -29.72 -0.26
C SER A 102 11.94 -31.06 0.48
N ARG A 103 11.20 -32.07 -0.04
CA ARG A 103 11.00 -33.36 0.65
C ARG A 103 11.27 -34.58 -0.20
N LEU A 104 11.14 -34.51 -1.51
CA LEU A 104 11.50 -35.63 -2.38
C LEU A 104 12.99 -35.56 -2.72
N ARG A 105 13.64 -36.73 -2.77
CA ARG A 105 15.00 -36.85 -3.29
C ARG A 105 14.90 -37.10 -4.78
N PHE A 106 15.43 -36.17 -5.57
CA PHE A 106 15.62 -36.34 -7.00
C PHE A 106 17.00 -36.95 -7.23
N ALA A 107 17.08 -38.02 -8.03
CA ALA A 107 18.31 -38.73 -8.35
C ALA A 107 19.00 -38.13 -9.58
#